data_AF-A0A6N8YHL0-F1
#
_entry.id   AF-A0A6N8YHL0-F1
#
_cell.length_a   1.000
_cell.length_b   1.000
_cell.length_c   1.000
_cell.angle_alpha   90.00
_cell.angle_beta   90.00
_cell.angle_gamma   90.00
#
_symmetry.space_group_name_H-M   'P 1'
#
loop_
_entity.id
_entity.type
_entity.pdbx_description
1 polymer ?
#
loop_
_entity_poly.entity_id
_entity_poly.type
_entity_poly.pdbx_seq_one_letter_code
_entity_poly.pdbx_strand_id
1 'polypeptide(L)'
;RLWLALHEVTHRAQFTGVDWMRPHFIGLVESVLDAVDPDPKRVAVAARRVVEARRRGEDPLASGGLMALFASEAQVETLEQLSGLMSLLEGHGDVIMDRAGEGLVPSAPRFGRVMRRRRESVRGFAKVFQRLIGLDAKIKQYAEGEHFIESVEAAGGAALLDRVWEGPENVPGIAEIRNPHDWVSRMGLTETAA
;
A
#
# COMPACT_ATOMS: atom_id res chain seq x y z
N ARG A 1 -12.62 -2.69 21.38
CA ARG A 1 -11.31 -3.07 21.96
C ARG A 1 -10.85 -4.42 21.39
N LEU A 2 -11.66 -5.48 21.47
CA LEU A 2 -11.35 -6.79 20.86
C LEU A 2 -10.95 -6.72 19.37
N TRP A 3 -11.72 -6.01 18.55
CA TRP A 3 -11.40 -5.83 17.12
C TRP A 3 -10.09 -5.09 16.86
N LEU A 4 -9.73 -4.11 17.71
CA LEU A 4 -8.44 -3.41 17.60
C LEU A 4 -7.28 -4.35 17.98
N ALA A 5 -7.47 -5.16 19.03
CA ALA A 5 -6.51 -6.17 19.42
C ALA A 5 -6.34 -7.25 18.33
N LEU A 6 -7.43 -7.71 17.69
CA LEU A 6 -7.38 -8.62 16.56
C LEU A 6 -6.61 -8.02 15.37
N HIS A 7 -6.82 -6.74 15.08
CA HIS A 7 -6.11 -6.03 14.03
C HIS A 7 -4.61 -5.92 14.33
N GLU A 8 -4.25 -5.53 15.54
CA GLU A 8 -2.85 -5.46 16.00
C GLU A 8 -2.17 -6.83 15.98
N VAL A 9 -2.88 -7.89 16.41
CA VAL A 9 -2.38 -9.27 16.36
C VAL A 9 -2.24 -9.77 14.92
N THR A 10 -3.15 -9.41 14.02
CA THR A 10 -3.08 -9.78 12.60
C THR A 10 -1.84 -9.16 11.95
N HIS A 11 -1.59 -7.87 12.17
CA HIS A 11 -0.38 -7.22 11.68
C HIS A 11 0.88 -7.80 12.32
N ARG A 12 0.86 -8.06 13.63
CA ARG A 12 1.98 -8.73 14.28
C ARG A 12 2.26 -10.09 13.63
N ALA A 13 1.22 -10.88 13.37
CA ALA A 13 1.33 -12.18 12.72
C ALA A 13 1.88 -12.07 11.29
N GLN A 14 1.45 -11.09 10.49
CA GLN A 14 2.02 -10.82 9.16
C GLN A 14 3.53 -10.53 9.22
N PHE A 15 3.95 -9.69 10.17
CA PHE A 15 5.36 -9.31 10.36
C PHE A 15 6.22 -10.37 11.08
N THR A 16 5.63 -11.42 11.65
CA THR A 16 6.35 -12.50 12.32
C THR A 16 6.22 -13.86 11.61
N GLY A 17 5.23 -14.01 10.73
CA GLY A 17 4.97 -15.23 9.97
C GLY A 17 5.63 -15.25 8.60
N VAL A 18 6.15 -14.11 8.13
CA VAL A 18 6.86 -13.97 6.86
C VAL A 18 8.25 -13.37 7.14
N ASP A 19 9.29 -14.19 6.99
CA ASP A 19 10.66 -13.86 7.45
C ASP A 19 11.24 -12.60 6.79
N TRP A 20 10.94 -12.39 5.50
CA TRP A 20 11.45 -11.25 4.73
C TRP A 20 10.68 -9.95 4.96
N MET A 21 9.47 -10.01 5.53
CA MET A 21 8.54 -8.87 5.60
C MET A 21 9.11 -7.69 6.38
N ARG A 22 9.64 -7.96 7.58
CA ARG A 22 10.23 -6.95 8.45
C ARG A 22 11.47 -6.27 7.83
N PRO A 23 12.52 -7.01 7.41
CA PRO A 23 13.69 -6.37 6.82
C PRO A 23 13.34 -5.62 5.52
N HIS A 24 12.44 -6.14 4.68
CA HIS A 24 12.02 -5.45 3.47
C HIS A 24 11.30 -4.12 3.77
N PHE A 25 10.32 -4.13 4.68
CA PHE A 25 9.61 -2.90 5.07
C PHE A 25 10.57 -1.83 5.62
N ILE A 26 11.50 -2.22 6.49
CA ILE A 26 12.50 -1.30 7.04
C ILE A 26 13.37 -0.73 5.91
N GLY A 27 13.85 -1.56 4.99
CA GLY A 27 14.67 -1.10 3.86
C GLY A 27 13.94 -0.11 2.93
N LEU A 28 12.63 -0.31 2.69
CA LEU A 28 11.82 0.64 1.94
C LEU A 28 11.69 1.99 2.67
N VAL A 29 11.45 1.97 3.98
CA VAL A 29 11.35 3.19 4.80
C VAL A 29 12.69 3.93 4.85
N GLU A 30 13.79 3.23 5.05
CA GLU A 30 15.15 3.81 5.06
C GLU A 30 15.47 4.45 3.70
N SER A 31 15.16 3.77 2.59
CA SER A 31 15.36 4.30 1.24
C SER A 31 14.55 5.57 0.95
N VAL A 32 13.35 5.67 1.53
CA VAL A 32 12.52 6.89 1.47
C VAL A 32 13.07 8.00 2.36
N LEU A 33 13.73 7.68 3.48
CA LEU A 33 14.24 8.68 4.43
C LEU A 33 15.62 9.24 4.06
N ASP A 34 16.52 8.41 3.54
CA ASP A 34 17.82 8.82 3.00
C ASP A 34 17.66 9.82 1.83
N ALA A 35 16.46 9.90 1.27
CA ALA A 35 16.07 10.86 0.25
C ALA A 35 16.03 12.32 0.68
N VAL A 36 15.93 12.60 1.99
CA VAL A 36 15.61 13.94 2.52
C VAL A 36 16.86 14.84 2.63
N ASP A 37 18.02 14.39 2.13
CA ASP A 37 19.21 15.26 2.03
C ASP A 37 19.01 16.32 0.90
N PRO A 38 18.93 17.63 1.21
CA PRO A 38 18.65 18.66 0.23
C PRO A 38 19.90 18.94 -0.62
N ASP A 39 20.13 18.11 -1.64
CA ASP A 39 21.10 18.38 -2.69
C ASP A 39 20.65 19.63 -3.50
N PRO A 40 21.45 20.72 -3.53
CA PRO A 40 21.13 21.93 -4.28
C PRO A 40 20.84 21.69 -5.78
N LYS A 41 21.43 20.64 -6.37
CA LYS A 41 21.17 20.25 -7.76
C LYS A 41 19.76 19.69 -7.94
N ARG A 42 19.27 18.90 -6.99
CA ARG A 42 17.90 18.35 -7.01
C ARG A 42 16.85 19.45 -6.89
N VAL A 43 17.12 20.45 -6.04
CA VAL A 43 16.25 21.64 -5.92
C VAL A 43 16.16 22.40 -7.24
N ALA A 44 17.28 22.57 -7.95
CA ALA A 44 17.30 23.24 -9.26
C ALA A 44 16.54 22.46 -10.34
N VAL A 45 16.64 21.13 -10.35
CA VAL A 45 15.89 20.26 -11.28
C VAL A 45 14.38 20.31 -10.99
N ALA A 46 13.99 20.24 -9.72
CA ALA A 46 12.60 20.36 -9.29
C ALA A 46 11.99 21.71 -9.72
N ALA A 47 12.73 22.81 -9.51
CA ALA A 47 12.30 24.14 -9.92
C ALA A 47 12.04 24.23 -11.44
N ARG A 48 12.87 23.58 -12.26
CA ARG A 48 12.65 23.52 -13.72
C ARG A 48 11.37 22.76 -14.07
N ARG A 49 11.14 21.59 -13.45
CA ARG A 49 9.94 20.77 -13.67
C ARG A 49 8.66 21.53 -13.31
N VAL A 50 8.66 22.29 -12.21
CA VAL A 50 7.55 23.17 -11.81
C VAL A 50 7.25 24.24 -12.87
N VAL A 51 8.30 24.91 -13.37
CA VAL A 51 8.15 25.93 -14.40
C VAL A 51 7.60 25.34 -15.71
N GLU A 52 8.06 24.16 -16.10
CA GLU A 52 7.58 23.45 -17.29
C GLU A 52 6.12 22.98 -17.17
N ALA A 53 5.75 22.35 -16.05
CA ALA A 53 4.37 21.95 -15.79
C ALA A 53 3.41 23.15 -15.81
N ARG A 54 3.81 24.26 -15.18
CA ARG A 54 3.03 25.51 -15.20
C ARG A 54 2.89 26.10 -16.60
N ARG A 55 3.92 25.97 -17.45
CA ARG A 55 3.84 26.39 -18.88
C ARG A 55 2.88 25.51 -19.69
N ARG A 56 2.69 24.25 -19.30
CA ARG A 56 1.71 23.33 -19.91
C ARG A 56 0.29 23.46 -19.35
N GLY A 57 0.08 24.34 -18.37
CA GLY A 57 -1.23 24.50 -17.70
C GLY A 57 -1.55 23.36 -16.72
N GLU A 58 -0.57 22.54 -16.37
CA GLU A 58 -0.69 21.49 -15.37
C GLU A 58 -0.49 22.10 -13.99
N ASP A 59 -1.22 21.60 -12.98
CA ASP A 59 -0.91 21.92 -11.58
C ASP A 59 0.20 20.97 -11.09
N PRO A 60 1.45 21.44 -10.92
CA PRO A 60 2.57 20.60 -10.51
C PRO A 60 2.40 19.99 -9.11
N LEU A 61 1.42 20.44 -8.32
CA LEU A 61 1.15 19.92 -6.98
C LEU A 61 0.00 18.91 -6.96
N ALA A 62 -0.78 18.77 -8.04
CA ALA A 62 -1.96 17.93 -8.08
C ALA A 62 -1.68 16.41 -8.07
N SER A 63 -0.48 15.99 -8.49
CA SER A 63 -0.09 14.57 -8.62
C SER A 63 0.72 14.01 -7.44
N GLY A 64 1.11 14.81 -6.45
CA GLY A 64 1.90 14.31 -5.31
C GLY A 64 2.59 15.37 -4.45
N GLY A 65 2.15 16.64 -4.51
CA GLY A 65 2.74 17.75 -3.77
C GLY A 65 4.22 17.99 -4.03
N LEU A 66 4.88 18.72 -3.13
CA LEU A 66 6.28 19.15 -3.29
C LEU A 66 7.25 17.96 -3.42
N MET A 67 7.00 16.83 -2.76
CA MET A 67 7.89 15.67 -2.85
C MET A 67 7.92 15.03 -4.25
N ALA A 68 6.82 15.00 -5.00
CA ALA A 68 6.85 14.51 -6.38
C ALA A 68 7.77 15.36 -7.30
N LEU A 69 8.04 16.61 -6.90
CA LEU A 69 8.92 17.53 -7.62
C LEU A 69 10.39 17.34 -7.24
N PHE A 70 10.67 16.98 -5.98
CA PHE A 70 12.03 16.82 -5.44
C PHE A 70 12.53 15.37 -5.39
N ALA A 71 11.62 14.38 -5.47
CA ALA A 71 11.97 12.97 -5.42
C ALA A 71 12.67 12.52 -6.72
N SER A 72 13.71 11.70 -6.57
CA SER A 72 14.31 10.99 -7.68
C SER A 72 13.38 9.88 -8.19
N GLU A 73 13.60 9.40 -9.42
CA GLU A 73 12.82 8.29 -10.00
C GLU A 73 12.86 7.04 -9.11
N ALA A 74 14.04 6.70 -8.58
CA ALA A 74 14.20 5.60 -7.63
C ALA A 74 13.38 5.79 -6.33
N GLN A 75 13.21 7.04 -5.87
CA GLN A 75 12.42 7.33 -4.67
C GLN A 75 10.92 7.23 -4.94
N VAL A 76 10.48 7.66 -6.13
CA VAL A 76 9.09 7.46 -6.56
C VAL A 76 8.77 5.97 -6.62
N GLU A 77 9.65 5.17 -7.22
CA GLU A 77 9.49 3.72 -7.28
C GLU A 77 9.43 3.08 -5.89
N THR A 78 10.33 3.50 -4.97
CA THR A 78 10.33 3.01 -3.58
C THR A 78 9.03 3.38 -2.85
N LEU A 79 8.52 4.59 -3.07
CA LEU A 79 7.23 5.03 -2.50
C LEU A 79 6.06 4.23 -3.07
N GLU A 80 6.09 3.87 -4.34
CA GLU A 80 5.07 3.04 -4.99
C GLU A 80 5.08 1.61 -4.44
N GLN A 81 6.26 1.01 -4.25
CA GLN A 81 6.43 -0.30 -3.62
C GLN A 81 5.92 -0.29 -2.17
N LEU A 82 6.32 0.73 -1.38
CA LEU A 82 5.83 0.90 -0.01
C LEU A 82 4.31 1.08 0.05
N SER A 83 3.75 1.87 -0.87
CA SER A 83 2.30 2.09 -0.96
C SER A 83 1.55 0.80 -1.32
N GLY A 84 2.10 0.00 -2.25
CA GLY A 84 1.56 -1.30 -2.64
C GLY A 84 1.57 -2.29 -1.47
N LEU A 85 2.71 -2.43 -0.80
CA LEU A 85 2.87 -3.29 0.39
C LEU A 85 1.87 -2.94 1.49
N MET A 86 1.75 -1.65 1.82
CA MET A 86 0.82 -1.21 2.86
C MET A 86 -0.63 -1.48 2.49
N SER A 87 -0.99 -1.29 1.22
CA SER A 87 -2.34 -1.58 0.73
C SER A 87 -2.65 -3.07 0.78
N LEU A 88 -1.69 -3.92 0.40
CA LEU A 88 -1.79 -5.39 0.54
C LEU A 88 -2.02 -5.79 2.00
N LEU A 89 -1.17 -5.32 2.92
CA LEU A 89 -1.23 -5.73 4.33
C LEU A 89 -2.54 -5.33 5.00
N GLU A 90 -3.03 -4.12 4.72
CA GLU A 90 -4.30 -3.62 5.23
C GLU A 90 -5.49 -4.37 4.61
N GLY A 91 -5.48 -4.61 3.29
CA GLY A 91 -6.52 -5.36 2.60
C GLY A 91 -6.62 -6.80 3.09
N HIS A 92 -5.49 -7.50 3.15
CA HIS A 92 -5.41 -8.85 3.70
C HIS A 92 -5.86 -8.88 5.17
N GLY A 93 -5.42 -7.91 5.98
CA GLY A 93 -5.83 -7.82 7.38
C GLY A 93 -7.34 -7.65 7.54
N ASP A 94 -7.98 -6.85 6.70
CA ASP A 94 -9.42 -6.66 6.70
C ASP A 94 -10.16 -7.95 6.27
N VAL A 95 -9.72 -8.63 5.21
CA VAL A 95 -10.30 -9.90 4.73
C VAL A 95 -10.16 -11.01 5.79
N ILE A 96 -8.97 -11.17 6.38
CA ILE A 96 -8.74 -12.20 7.41
C ILE A 96 -9.52 -11.90 8.69
N MET A 97 -9.63 -10.64 9.11
CA MET A 97 -10.44 -10.30 10.28
C MET A 97 -11.94 -10.52 10.06
N ASP A 98 -12.45 -10.23 8.85
CA ASP A 98 -13.85 -10.52 8.52
C ASP A 98 -14.11 -12.05 8.53
N ARG A 99 -13.20 -12.86 7.97
CA ARG A 99 -13.24 -14.34 8.00
C ARG A 99 -13.11 -14.92 9.41
N ALA A 100 -12.12 -14.46 10.18
CA ALA A 100 -11.88 -14.93 11.55
C ALA A 100 -12.96 -14.47 12.54
N GLY A 101 -13.70 -13.40 12.22
CA GLY A 101 -14.85 -12.95 12.99
C GLY A 101 -16.13 -13.75 12.70
N GLU A 102 -16.20 -14.44 11.56
CA GLU A 102 -17.34 -15.26 11.17
C GLU A 102 -17.51 -16.45 12.13
N GLY A 103 -18.72 -16.61 12.67
CA GLY A 103 -19.04 -17.67 13.64
C GLY A 103 -18.53 -17.47 15.08
N LEU A 104 -17.48 -16.67 15.30
CA LEU A 104 -16.89 -16.43 16.63
C LEU A 104 -17.37 -15.13 17.30
N VAL A 105 -17.77 -14.13 16.52
CA VAL A 105 -18.25 -12.85 17.04
C VAL A 105 -19.59 -12.50 16.37
N PRO A 106 -20.74 -12.68 17.04
CA PRO A 106 -22.07 -12.46 16.47
C PRO A 106 -22.29 -11.06 15.89
N SER A 107 -21.53 -10.08 16.40
CA SER A 107 -21.56 -8.67 15.99
C SER A 107 -20.48 -8.29 14.97
N ALA A 108 -19.68 -9.24 14.47
CA ALA A 108 -18.59 -8.99 13.53
C ALA A 108 -19.03 -8.19 12.29
N PRO A 109 -20.15 -8.50 11.61
CA PRO A 109 -20.58 -7.72 10.43
C PRO A 109 -20.88 -6.25 10.77
N ARG A 110 -21.43 -5.98 11.97
CA ARG A 110 -21.71 -4.61 12.43
C ARG A 110 -20.41 -3.87 12.79
N PHE A 111 -19.48 -4.55 13.46
CA PHE A 111 -18.19 -3.97 13.83
C PHE A 111 -17.31 -3.71 12.62
N GLY A 112 -17.27 -4.64 11.65
CA GLY A 112 -16.60 -4.48 10.37
C GLY A 112 -17.08 -3.22 9.65
N ARG A 113 -18.41 -3.04 9.49
CA ARG A 113 -18.98 -1.83 8.87
C ARG A 113 -18.65 -0.52 9.62
N VAL A 114 -18.78 -0.52 10.94
CA VAL A 114 -18.50 0.68 11.76
C VAL A 114 -17.02 1.04 11.73
N MET A 115 -16.13 0.05 11.74
CA MET A 115 -14.69 0.27 11.64
C MET A 115 -14.27 0.65 10.22
N ARG A 116 -14.86 0.09 9.16
CA ARG A 116 -14.66 0.53 7.76
C ARG A 116 -14.96 2.02 7.61
N ARG A 117 -16.09 2.49 8.15
CA ARG A 117 -16.43 3.93 8.25
C ARG A 117 -15.49 4.74 9.16
N ARG A 118 -14.96 4.15 10.23
CA ARG A 118 -14.03 4.83 11.14
C ARG A 118 -12.60 4.89 10.59
N ARG A 119 -12.22 3.95 9.73
CA ARG A 119 -10.93 3.91 9.02
C ARG A 119 -10.82 4.99 7.95
N GLU A 120 -11.93 5.37 7.33
CA GLU A 120 -12.01 6.58 6.50
C GLU A 120 -11.62 7.85 7.27
N SER A 121 -11.67 7.84 8.62
CA SER A 121 -11.36 9.00 9.46
C SER A 121 -10.12 8.86 10.36
N VAL A 122 -9.64 7.65 10.69
CA VAL A 122 -8.50 7.44 11.61
C VAL A 122 -7.74 6.16 11.26
N ARG A 123 -6.50 6.25 10.74
CA ARG A 123 -5.58 5.09 10.68
C ARG A 123 -4.14 5.50 11.08
N GLY A 124 -3.56 4.79 12.04
CA GLY A 124 -2.30 5.14 12.71
C GLY A 124 -1.05 5.11 11.83
N PHE A 125 -1.02 4.26 10.80
CA PHE A 125 0.06 4.24 9.80
C PHE A 125 0.03 5.46 8.87
N ALA A 126 -1.16 5.95 8.50
CA ALA A 126 -1.30 7.19 7.73
C ALA A 126 -0.71 8.39 8.48
N LYS A 127 -0.78 8.39 9.82
CA LYS A 127 -0.19 9.43 10.66
C LYS A 127 1.34 9.37 10.73
N VAL A 128 1.94 8.18 10.61
CA VAL A 128 3.40 8.01 10.50
C VAL A 128 3.85 8.51 9.13
N PHE A 129 3.13 8.17 8.06
CA PHE A 129 3.43 8.61 6.70
C PHE A 129 3.26 10.14 6.51
N GLN A 130 2.18 10.73 7.06
CA GLN A 130 1.98 12.20 7.10
C GLN A 130 3.14 12.92 7.81
N ARG A 131 3.75 12.29 8.82
CA ARG A 131 4.90 12.85 9.53
C ARG A 131 6.22 12.67 8.79
N LEU A 132 6.38 11.58 8.03
CA LEU A 132 7.60 11.29 7.28
C LEU A 132 7.70 12.10 5.97
N ILE A 133 6.57 12.42 5.33
CA ILE A 133 6.55 13.01 3.97
C ILE A 133 6.04 14.46 3.97
N GLY A 134 5.53 14.97 5.11
CA GLY A 134 5.04 16.35 5.21
C GLY A 134 3.85 16.65 4.30
N LEU A 135 3.21 15.61 3.76
CA LEU A 135 2.14 15.71 2.79
C LEU A 135 0.86 15.12 3.38
N ASP A 136 -0.24 15.81 3.11
CA ASP A 136 -1.60 15.29 3.29
C ASP A 136 -1.83 14.18 2.24
N ALA A 137 -1.21 13.02 2.46
CA ALA A 137 -1.30 11.87 1.57
C ALA A 137 -2.76 11.41 1.58
N LYS A 138 -3.43 11.60 0.43
CA LYS A 138 -4.85 11.35 0.21
C LYS A 138 -5.22 9.96 0.74
N ILE A 139 -5.93 9.95 1.86
CA ILE A 139 -6.43 8.78 2.63
C ILE A 139 -7.31 7.83 1.79
N LYS A 140 -7.69 8.20 0.56
CA LYS A 140 -8.56 7.43 -0.34
C LYS A 140 -7.96 6.10 -0.85
N GLN A 141 -6.64 5.90 -0.76
CA GLN A 141 -5.95 4.77 -1.41
C GLN A 141 -6.08 3.42 -0.67
N TYR A 142 -6.57 3.39 0.57
CA TYR A 142 -6.54 2.17 1.41
C TYR A 142 -7.72 1.20 1.23
N ALA A 143 -8.75 1.55 0.44
CA ALA A 143 -9.86 0.64 0.10
C ALA A 143 -9.54 -0.29 -1.08
N GLU A 144 -8.42 -0.04 -1.77
CA GLU A 144 -8.03 -0.77 -2.99
C GLU A 144 -7.48 -2.17 -2.66
N GLY A 145 -6.93 -2.37 -1.45
CA GLY A 145 -6.35 -3.65 -1.03
C GLY A 145 -7.37 -4.79 -0.87
N GLU A 146 -8.55 -4.54 -0.30
CA GLU A 146 -9.61 -5.57 -0.17
C GLU A 146 -10.03 -6.08 -1.56
N HIS A 147 -10.26 -5.16 -2.49
CA HIS A 147 -10.59 -5.48 -3.88
C HIS A 147 -9.49 -6.29 -4.58
N PHE A 148 -8.22 -5.95 -4.34
CA PHE A 148 -7.09 -6.72 -4.85
C PHE A 148 -7.14 -8.17 -4.36
N ILE A 149 -7.29 -8.39 -3.05
CA ILE A 149 -7.35 -9.74 -2.46
C ILE A 149 -8.50 -10.54 -3.07
N GLU A 150 -9.70 -9.97 -3.11
CA GLU A 150 -10.89 -10.62 -3.67
C GLU A 150 -10.70 -10.99 -5.16
N SER A 151 -10.11 -10.09 -5.95
CA SER A 151 -9.90 -10.30 -7.39
C SER A 151 -8.86 -11.38 -7.67
N VAL A 152 -7.78 -11.41 -6.89
CA VAL A 152 -6.72 -12.42 -6.99
C VAL A 152 -7.27 -13.80 -6.61
N GLU A 153 -7.99 -13.90 -5.50
CA GLU A 153 -8.62 -15.17 -5.10
C GLU A 153 -9.70 -15.63 -6.08
N ALA A 154 -10.44 -14.71 -6.70
CA ALA A 154 -11.39 -15.07 -7.76
C ALA A 154 -10.69 -15.65 -9.01
N ALA A 155 -9.47 -15.20 -9.31
CA ALA A 155 -8.71 -15.65 -10.47
C ALA A 155 -8.00 -17.00 -10.27
N GLY A 156 -7.46 -17.27 -9.08
CA GLY A 156 -6.66 -18.48 -8.82
C GLY A 156 -6.74 -19.05 -7.41
N GLY A 157 -7.74 -18.64 -6.64
CA GLY A 157 -7.94 -19.08 -5.26
C GLY A 157 -6.86 -18.63 -4.29
N ALA A 158 -6.89 -19.20 -3.09
CA ALA A 158 -5.93 -18.90 -2.03
C ALA A 158 -4.48 -19.23 -2.46
N ALA A 159 -4.28 -20.29 -3.25
CA ALA A 159 -2.94 -20.69 -3.71
C ALA A 159 -2.26 -19.60 -4.57
N LEU A 160 -3.04 -18.89 -5.39
CA LEU A 160 -2.50 -17.74 -6.13
C LEU A 160 -2.18 -16.59 -5.18
N LEU A 161 -3.07 -16.27 -4.23
CA LEU A 161 -2.83 -15.21 -3.26
C LEU A 161 -1.57 -15.49 -2.43
N ASP A 162 -1.35 -16.73 -2.01
CA ASP A 162 -0.23 -17.14 -1.16
C ASP A 162 1.13 -16.83 -1.79
N ARG A 163 1.20 -16.74 -3.12
CA ARG A 163 2.40 -16.33 -3.86
C ARG A 163 2.96 -14.99 -3.37
N VAL A 164 2.09 -14.08 -2.90
CA VAL A 164 2.50 -12.75 -2.40
C VAL A 164 3.41 -12.84 -1.17
N TRP A 165 3.34 -13.94 -0.41
CA TRP A 165 4.12 -14.15 0.81
C TRP A 165 5.46 -14.85 0.57
N GLU A 166 5.72 -15.35 -0.63
CA GLU A 166 6.93 -16.11 -0.94
C GLU A 166 8.20 -15.25 -0.98
N GLY A 167 8.08 -13.99 -1.43
CA GLY A 167 9.23 -13.09 -1.57
C GLY A 167 8.83 -11.63 -1.79
N PRO A 168 9.73 -10.67 -1.49
CA PRO A 168 9.50 -9.24 -1.71
C PRO A 168 9.12 -8.89 -3.15
N GLU A 169 9.70 -9.60 -4.12
CA GLU A 169 9.47 -9.42 -5.56
C GLU A 169 8.03 -9.73 -6.00
N ASN A 170 7.29 -10.49 -5.20
CA ASN A 170 5.90 -10.84 -5.47
C ASN A 170 4.92 -9.82 -4.90
N VAL A 171 5.38 -8.86 -4.09
CA VAL A 171 4.52 -7.80 -3.56
C VAL A 171 3.99 -6.94 -4.71
N PRO A 172 2.67 -6.66 -4.77
CA PRO A 172 2.12 -5.78 -5.78
C PRO A 172 2.55 -4.34 -5.55
N GLY A 173 2.91 -3.64 -6.62
CA GLY A 173 2.99 -2.18 -6.61
C GLY A 173 1.60 -1.55 -6.49
N ILE A 174 1.53 -0.24 -6.23
CA ILE A 174 0.22 0.44 -6.12
C ILE A 174 -0.61 0.39 -7.42
N ALA A 175 0.04 0.36 -8.59
CA ALA A 175 -0.65 0.23 -9.87
C ALA A 175 -1.35 -1.13 -10.00
N GLU A 176 -0.72 -2.18 -9.51
CA GLU A 176 -1.25 -3.55 -9.52
C GLU A 176 -2.32 -3.77 -8.46
N ILE A 177 -2.21 -3.10 -7.31
CA ILE A 177 -3.30 -3.05 -6.33
C ILE A 177 -4.58 -2.47 -6.96
N ARG A 178 -4.44 -1.46 -7.83
CA ARG A 178 -5.58 -0.84 -8.55
C ARG A 178 -6.07 -1.66 -9.72
N ASN A 179 -5.18 -2.43 -10.35
CA ASN A 179 -5.48 -3.28 -11.49
C ASN A 179 -5.00 -4.71 -11.18
N PRO A 180 -5.76 -5.50 -10.40
CA PRO A 180 -5.30 -6.81 -9.91
C PRO A 180 -4.94 -7.79 -11.03
N HIS A 181 -5.56 -7.64 -12.21
CA HIS A 181 -5.25 -8.44 -13.40
C HIS A 181 -3.77 -8.35 -13.82
N ASP A 182 -3.13 -7.20 -13.63
CA ASP A 182 -1.72 -7.01 -14.01
C ASP A 182 -0.82 -7.87 -13.14
N TRP A 183 -1.11 -7.93 -11.83
CA TRP A 183 -0.40 -8.80 -10.89
C TRP A 183 -0.63 -10.28 -11.21
N VAL A 184 -1.90 -10.66 -11.44
CA VAL A 184 -2.28 -12.04 -11.79
C VAL A 184 -1.53 -12.50 -13.04
N SER A 185 -1.45 -11.64 -14.05
CA SER A 185 -0.70 -11.89 -15.29
C SER A 185 0.80 -12.04 -15.01
N ARG A 186 1.38 -11.14 -14.20
CA ARG A 186 2.80 -11.20 -13.80
C ARG A 186 3.14 -12.48 -13.04
N MET A 187 2.23 -12.99 -12.21
CA MET A 187 2.43 -14.21 -11.43
C MET A 187 2.23 -15.50 -12.24
N GLY A 188 1.94 -15.39 -13.54
CA GLY A 188 1.99 -16.53 -14.47
C GLY A 188 0.67 -17.27 -14.63
N LEU A 189 -0.48 -16.70 -14.26
CA LEU A 189 -1.79 -17.20 -14.71
C LEU A 189 -2.09 -16.71 -16.12
N THR A 190 -1.29 -17.17 -17.08
CA THR A 190 -1.69 -17.14 -18.49
C THR A 190 -2.48 -18.42 -18.75
N GLU A 191 -3.76 -18.29 -19.06
CA GLU A 191 -4.72 -19.33 -19.47
C GLU A 191 -4.09 -20.70 -19.77
N THR A 192 -4.21 -21.66 -18.85
CA THR A 192 -4.26 -23.07 -19.26
C THR A 192 -5.66 -23.32 -19.81
N ALA A 193 -5.94 -22.76 -20.99
CA ALA A 193 -7.02 -23.20 -21.85
C ALA A 193 -6.46 -24.24 -22.82
N ALA A 194 -6.62 -25.52 -22.46
CA ALA A 194 -6.52 -26.66 -23.38
C ALA A 194 -7.54 -27.73 -22.96
#